data_AF-A0A3P6DMC8-F1
#
_entry.id   AF-A0A3P6DMC8-F1
#
_cell.length_a   1.000
_cell.length_b   1.000
_cell.length_c   1.000
_cell.angle_alpha   90.00
_cell.angle_beta   90.00
_cell.angle_gamma   90.00
#
_symmetry.space_group_name_H-M   'P 1'
#
loop_
_entity.id
_entity.type
_entity.pdbx_description
1 polymer ?
#
loop_
_entity_poly.entity_id
_entity_poly.type
_entity_poly.pdbx_seq_one_letter_code
_entity_poly.pdbx_strand_id
1 'polypeptide(L)'
;MAIYDLNMLFTYIWNGALGSCHDTVVLAMAQQNDSEFPFPPRDKYYLVDLGYPNKQGFLVPYRSSQNEVVRYYMSQFNFGPSPRNKQELFNRYHVSLRSVI
;
A
#
# COMPACT_ATOMS: atom_id res chain seq x y z
N MET A 1 9.05 9.42 0.50
CA MET A 1 7.83 8.70 0.05
C MET A 1 7.65 8.96 -1.44
N ALA A 2 7.11 8.00 -2.17
CA ALA A 2 6.82 8.13 -3.59
C ALA A 2 5.46 7.49 -3.91
N ILE A 3 4.81 7.99 -4.95
CA ILE A 3 3.57 7.44 -5.52
C ILE A 3 3.86 7.13 -6.99
N TYR A 4 3.32 6.00 -7.46
CA TYR A 4 3.53 5.49 -8.79
C TYR A 4 2.19 5.16 -9.45
N ASP A 5 2.16 5.26 -10.77
CA ASP A 5 1.07 4.70 -11.56
C ASP A 5 1.26 3.20 -11.82
N LEU A 6 0.32 2.58 -12.54
CA LEU A 6 0.38 1.17 -12.90
C LEU A 6 1.48 0.85 -13.94
N ASN A 7 2.09 1.87 -14.53
CA ASN A 7 3.20 1.76 -15.48
C ASN A 7 4.56 1.98 -14.83
N MET A 8 4.63 2.03 -13.50
CA MET A 8 5.88 2.19 -12.74
C MET A 8 6.53 3.56 -12.85
N LEU A 9 5.76 4.56 -13.27
CA LEU A 9 6.24 5.93 -13.36
C LEU A 9 5.94 6.65 -12.05
N PHE A 10 6.98 7.28 -11.48
CA PHE A 10 6.82 8.18 -10.35
C PHE A 10 5.90 9.34 -10.76
N THR A 11 4.75 9.45 -10.10
CA THR A 11 3.82 10.58 -10.29
C THR A 11 3.99 11.62 -9.20
N TYR A 12 4.62 11.27 -8.09
CA TYR A 12 4.89 12.16 -6.97
C TYR A 12 6.04 11.63 -6.12
N ILE A 13 6.91 12.53 -5.66
CA ILE A 13 8.02 12.23 -4.75
C ILE A 13 8.05 13.29 -3.67
N TRP A 14 8.14 12.86 -2.42
CA TRP A 14 8.30 13.74 -1.27
C TRP A 14 9.45 13.28 -0.39
N ASN A 15 10.41 14.18 -0.13
CA ASN A 15 11.66 13.90 0.58
C ASN A 15 11.75 14.56 1.97
N GLY A 16 10.68 15.20 2.45
CA GLY A 16 10.70 16.09 3.63
C GLY A 16 10.60 15.42 5.02
N ALA A 17 10.95 14.15 5.18
CA ALA A 17 10.96 13.48 6.49
C ALA A 17 12.30 12.80 6.79
N LEU A 18 12.62 12.69 8.08
CA LEU A 18 13.79 11.94 8.55
C LEU A 18 13.65 10.46 8.21
N GLY A 19 14.78 9.80 7.91
CA GLY A 19 14.79 8.37 7.55
C GLY A 19 14.31 7.43 8.67
N SER A 20 14.22 7.90 9.92
CA SER A 20 13.70 7.14 11.06
C SER A 20 12.20 7.33 11.31
N CYS A 21 11.54 8.24 10.59
CA CYS A 21 10.11 8.47 10.76
C CYS A 21 9.31 7.24 10.32
N HIS A 22 8.27 6.91 11.08
CA HIS A 22 7.31 5.90 10.66
C HIS A 22 6.58 6.33 9.38
N ASP A 23 6.27 5.39 8.49
CA ASP A 23 5.54 5.60 7.23
C ASP A 23 4.28 6.46 7.41
N THR A 24 3.51 6.19 8.47
CA THR A 24 2.30 6.98 8.79
C THR A 24 2.61 8.45 9.05
N VAL A 25 3.73 8.76 9.71
CA VAL A 25 4.19 10.13 9.98
C VAL A 25 4.67 10.78 8.69
N VAL A 26 5.43 10.05 7.86
CA VAL A 26 5.89 10.52 6.55
C VAL A 26 4.69 10.91 5.66
N LEU A 27 3.65 10.08 5.60
CA LEU A 27 2.41 10.41 4.87
C LEU A 27 1.74 11.67 5.42
N ALA A 28 1.59 11.76 6.74
CA ALA A 28 0.93 12.90 7.37
C ALA A 28 1.68 14.21 7.10
N MET A 29 3.01 14.19 7.20
CA MET A 29 3.85 15.36 6.89
C MET A 29 3.74 15.76 5.42
N ALA A 30 3.75 14.80 4.49
CA ALA A 30 3.56 15.11 3.07
C ALA A 30 2.19 15.75 2.82
N GLN A 31 1.11 15.18 3.40
CA GLN A 31 -0.25 15.71 3.25
C GLN A 31 -0.45 17.11 3.84
N GLN A 32 0.32 17.48 4.87
CA GLN A 32 0.19 18.77 5.56
C GLN A 32 1.12 19.85 4.99
N ASN A 33 2.32 19.45 4.56
CA ASN A 33 3.39 20.40 4.22
C ASN A 33 3.57 20.58 2.70
N ASP A 34 2.89 19.78 1.88
CA ASP A 34 2.96 19.88 0.43
C ASP A 34 1.57 20.12 -0.16
N SER A 35 1.33 21.34 -0.67
CA SER A 35 0.06 21.71 -1.29
C SER A 35 -0.22 20.96 -2.59
N GLU A 36 0.79 20.34 -3.19
CA GLU A 36 0.68 19.55 -4.42
C GLU A 36 0.49 18.05 -4.13
N PHE A 37 0.36 17.65 -2.86
CA PHE A 37 0.13 16.24 -2.50
C PHE A 37 -1.10 15.69 -3.24
N PRO A 38 -0.93 14.67 -4.12
CA PRO A 38 -2.04 14.22 -4.96
C PRO A 38 -2.91 13.22 -4.20
N PHE A 39 -4.20 13.54 -4.09
CA PHE A 39 -5.21 12.56 -3.64
C PHE A 39 -5.76 11.76 -4.82
N PRO A 40 -6.09 10.48 -4.62
CA PRO A 40 -6.69 9.69 -5.69
C PRO A 40 -8.08 10.28 -6.03
N PRO A 41 -8.53 10.16 -7.29
CA PRO A 41 -9.89 10.54 -7.66
C PRO A 41 -10.94 9.84 -6.80
N ARG A 42 -12.16 10.38 -6.79
CA ARG A 42 -13.30 9.75 -6.12
C ARG A 42 -13.44 8.28 -6.58
N ASP A 43 -13.69 7.40 -5.62
CA ASP A 43 -13.84 5.95 -5.81
C ASP A 43 -12.55 5.23 -6.28
N LYS A 44 -11.39 5.89 -6.21
CA LYS A 44 -10.07 5.28 -6.41
C LYS A 44 -9.24 5.32 -5.13
N TYR A 45 -8.26 4.44 -5.06
CA TYR A 45 -7.40 4.26 -3.89
C TYR A 45 -5.96 4.02 -4.31
N TYR A 46 -5.01 4.56 -3.55
CA TYR A 46 -3.64 4.10 -3.59
C TYR A 46 -3.50 2.79 -2.82
N LEU A 47 -2.74 1.85 -3.37
CA LEU A 47 -2.30 0.67 -2.64
C LEU A 47 -1.06 1.05 -1.83
N VAL A 48 -1.11 0.84 -0.53
CA VAL A 48 -0.05 1.22 0.40
C VAL A 48 0.42 0.05 1.25
N ASP A 49 1.61 0.22 1.81
CA ASP A 49 2.22 -0.76 2.68
C ASP A 49 1.49 -0.87 4.02
N LEU A 50 1.71 -1.98 4.73
CA LEU A 50 1.14 -2.22 6.06
C LEU A 50 1.49 -1.13 7.08
N GLY A 51 2.57 -0.37 6.88
CA GLY A 51 3.00 0.74 7.74
C GLY A 51 2.15 2.03 7.61
N TYR A 52 1.28 2.10 6.61
CA TYR A 52 0.39 3.23 6.36
C TYR A 52 -1.01 3.01 6.96
N PRO A 53 -1.79 4.09 7.18
CA PRO A 53 -3.16 3.98 7.67
C PRO A 53 -4.12 3.45 6.59
N ASN A 54 -5.03 2.57 6.97
CA ASN A 54 -6.17 2.17 6.13
C ASN A 54 -7.29 3.21 6.26
N LYS A 55 -7.42 4.10 5.27
CA LYS A 55 -8.40 5.20 5.28
C LYS A 55 -8.89 5.50 3.87
N GLN A 56 -9.89 6.37 3.72
CA GLN A 56 -10.35 6.78 2.40
C GLN A 56 -9.18 7.28 1.52
N GLY A 57 -9.07 6.73 0.31
CA GLY A 57 -7.96 6.98 -0.62
C GLY A 57 -6.71 6.11 -0.42
N PHE A 58 -6.63 5.30 0.64
CA PHE A 58 -5.44 4.48 0.94
C PHE A 58 -5.84 3.08 1.41
N LEU A 59 -5.48 2.05 0.65
CA LEU A 59 -5.76 0.65 0.96
C LEU A 59 -4.50 -0.11 1.35
N VAL A 60 -4.50 -0.61 2.58
CA VAL A 60 -3.50 -1.55 3.08
C VAL A 60 -3.94 -2.98 2.75
N PRO A 61 -3.00 -3.95 2.68
CA PRO A 61 -3.37 -5.37 2.60
C PRO A 61 -4.06 -5.82 3.89
N TYR A 62 -4.91 -6.85 3.78
CA TYR A 62 -5.54 -7.49 4.93
C TYR A 62 -4.48 -8.08 5.85
N ARG A 63 -4.62 -7.80 7.16
CA ARG A 63 -3.75 -8.32 8.19
C ARG A 63 -4.27 -9.65 8.70
N SER A 64 -3.35 -10.57 9.02
CA SER A 64 -3.71 -11.74 9.82
C SER A 64 -4.23 -11.28 11.20
N SER A 65 -5.22 -11.99 11.71
CA SER A 65 -5.78 -11.80 13.05
C SER A 65 -5.57 -13.07 13.88
N GLN A 66 -5.93 -13.02 15.17
CA GLN A 66 -5.86 -14.18 16.05
C GLN A 66 -6.70 -15.36 15.54
N ASN A 67 -7.78 -15.08 14.80
CA ASN A 67 -8.73 -16.08 14.33
C ASN A 67 -8.59 -16.40 12.84
N GLU A 68 -7.79 -15.65 12.09
CA GLU A 68 -7.66 -15.82 10.64
C GLU A 68 -6.23 -15.48 10.18
N VAL A 69 -5.53 -16.47 9.62
CA VAL A 69 -4.23 -16.27 8.97
C VAL A 69 -4.46 -15.92 7.50
N VAL A 70 -4.05 -14.71 7.10
CA VAL A 70 -4.13 -14.19 5.74
C VAL A 70 -2.74 -14.04 5.17
N ARG A 71 -2.45 -14.74 4.06
CA ARG A 71 -1.16 -14.64 3.35
C ARG A 71 -0.99 -13.25 2.75
N TYR A 72 0.26 -12.80 2.64
CA TYR A 72 0.61 -11.48 2.11
C TYR A 72 1.83 -11.52 1.18
N TYR A 73 2.82 -12.35 1.47
CA TYR A 73 4.04 -12.38 0.66
C TYR A 73 3.80 -13.03 -0.69
N MET A 74 4.33 -12.45 -1.76
CA MET A 74 4.22 -12.97 -3.13
C MET A 74 4.61 -14.44 -3.23
N SER A 75 5.70 -14.83 -2.57
CA SER A 75 6.19 -16.22 -2.56
C SER A 75 5.15 -17.22 -2.05
N GLN A 76 4.32 -16.82 -1.08
CA GLN A 76 3.25 -17.65 -0.53
C GLN A 76 2.11 -17.89 -1.53
N PHE A 77 1.99 -17.05 -2.56
CA PHE A 77 1.00 -17.17 -3.63
C PHE A 77 1.56 -17.81 -4.91
N ASN A 78 2.84 -17.58 -5.22
CA ASN A 78 3.48 -18.17 -6.40
C ASN A 78 3.82 -19.65 -6.21
N PHE A 79 4.27 -20.04 -5.01
CA PHE A 79 4.68 -21.41 -4.70
C PHE A 79 3.69 -22.14 -3.77
N GLY A 80 2.58 -21.48 -3.41
CA GLY A 80 1.56 -22.03 -2.53
C GLY A 80 0.24 -22.32 -3.24
N PRO A 81 -0.76 -22.84 -2.51
CA PRO A 81 -2.09 -23.08 -3.05
C PRO A 81 -2.79 -21.77 -3.43
N SER A 82 -3.82 -21.86 -4.27
CA SER A 82 -4.64 -20.71 -4.65
C SER A 82 -5.22 -19.97 -3.42
N PRO A 83 -5.55 -18.67 -3.54
CA PRO A 83 -6.19 -17.92 -2.46
C PRO A 83 -7.45 -18.61 -1.93
N ARG A 84 -7.56 -18.72 -0.60
CA ARG A 84 -8.62 -19.46 0.09
C ARG A 84 -9.89 -18.64 0.30
N ASN A 85 -9.77 -17.32 0.31
CA ASN A 85 -10.86 -16.41 0.59
C ASN A 85 -10.63 -15.05 -0.12
N LYS A 86 -11.62 -14.15 0.00
CA LYS A 86 -11.58 -12.83 -0.62
C LYS A 86 -10.41 -11.97 -0.12
N GLN A 87 -9.99 -12.13 1.14
CA GLN A 87 -8.90 -11.37 1.73
C GLN A 87 -7.54 -11.81 1.15
N GLU A 88 -7.30 -13.12 1.01
CA GLU A 88 -6.10 -13.64 0.34
C GLU A 88 -6.09 -13.28 -1.14
N LEU A 89 -7.24 -13.30 -1.81
CA LEU A 89 -7.34 -12.90 -3.21
C LEU A 89 -6.96 -11.43 -3.38
N PHE A 90 -7.49 -10.56 -2.52
CA PHE A 90 -7.11 -9.16 -2.47
C PHE A 90 -5.61 -8.98 -2.21
N ASN A 91 -5.06 -9.66 -1.20
CA ASN A 91 -3.64 -9.56 -0.86
C ASN A 91 -2.73 -10.05 -1.99
N ARG A 92 -3.11 -11.09 -2.73
CA ARG A 92 -2.37 -11.55 -3.91
C ARG A 92 -2.27 -10.48 -4.97
N TYR A 93 -3.38 -9.82 -5.31
CA TYR A 93 -3.36 -8.70 -6.27
C TYR A 93 -2.62 -7.49 -5.71
N HIS A 94 -2.80 -7.18 -4.43
CA HIS A 94 -2.10 -6.07 -3.76
C HIS A 94 -0.59 -6.23 -3.85
N VAL A 95 -0.04 -7.38 -3.44
CA VAL A 95 1.40 -7.63 -3.53
C VAL A 95 1.86 -7.72 -4.98
N SER A 96 1.04 -8.23 -5.91
CA SER A 96 1.38 -8.26 -7.34
C SER A 96 1.57 -6.89 -7.96
N LEU A 97 0.76 -5.91 -7.56
CA LEU A 97 0.86 -4.55 -8.04
C LEU A 97 2.01 -3.81 -7.37
N ARG A 98 2.29 -4.11 -6.09
CA ARG A 98 3.41 -3.52 -5.36
C ARG A 98 4.78 -4.04 -5.81
N SER A 99 4.90 -5.33 -6.14
CA SER A 99 6.17 -5.99 -6.48
C SER A 99 6.71 -5.71 -7.89
N VAL A 100 6.14 -4.74 -8.61
CA VAL A 100 6.65 -4.33 -9.92
C VAL A 100 7.82 -3.34 -9.77
N ILE A 101 8.03 -2.74 -8.58
CA ILE A 101 9.16 -1.84 -8.24
C ILE A 101 10.32 -2.68 -7.70
#